data_AF-A0A942BC08-F1
#
_entry.id   AF-A0A942BC08-F1
#
_cell.length_a   1.000
_cell.length_b   1.000
_cell.length_c   1.000
_cell.angle_alpha   90.00
_cell.angle_beta   90.00
_cell.angle_gamma   90.00
#
_symmetry.space_group_name_H-M   'P 1'
#
loop_
_entity.id
_entity.type
_entity.pdbx_description
1 polymer ?
#
loop_
_entity_poly.entity_id
_entity_poly.type
_entity_poly.pdbx_seq_one_letter_code
_entity_poly.pdbx_strand_id
1 'polypeptide(L)'
;MLAPHTRVRVTAPLVTAWQDALIDRGLAHQWQMCEETGRTENFRRAARGEKGGFVGRYFNDSDIYKLAEAVAYAVQIRKSPELTNILGQCVTLIEEAQEADGYIDTYFQLEHPDKRYLNLAAKHEMYCMGHLLEACCAHEEAVADGRLRRVAERVADHLADTFGPDKRKGYCGHEEVELGLARTGIEFHRPQDIELSRWMTDMRGSRPSPFEDEINDPTSLAFAPFLPQLWCKGGKYVGAYGQDDLPLREQTTAVGHAVRAMYQFAGAMDVYGASDPALNTALQTIWHGLVERRMYVTGGIGSSHTNEGFTSDYDLPNKTAYAETCAGIGLCMWAARMGVAFGDATYFDVFERSLFNGVLSGMDFTTTAYHYENPLESSGDHVRQPWFDCACCPPNLARFVLSLGRYLVSWSGGTVSVNVPLAMEAQATMNGVDVRVQVESDYPHHGQVVVRLFPAAPVHGTLRLRVPGSCSTWSCPEGGKANQGYLEWTREWKEGDEIRLDLSLRAEFVRCNPHVTSNIGQVAVHRGPLVYCLEERDLGGKVQRFAIEESAGATESGDPDVRIGHRLHVYGTLDATDWHGSLYQTKQRQLMPVTAAMVPYATWGNRGPGSMQVWLATTR
;
A
#
# COMPACT_ATOMS: atom_id res chain seq x y z
N MET A 1 10.04 15.17 -7.34
CA MET A 1 8.70 14.88 -6.80
C MET A 1 8.14 13.67 -7.53
N LEU A 2 7.16 12.97 -6.95
CA LEU A 2 6.40 11.96 -7.71
C LEU A 2 5.61 12.64 -8.84
N ALA A 3 5.31 11.88 -9.89
CA ALA A 3 4.60 12.40 -11.05
C ALA A 3 3.12 12.67 -10.71
N PRO A 4 2.53 13.78 -11.18
CA PRO A 4 1.08 13.94 -11.19
C PRO A 4 0.43 12.84 -12.04
N HIS A 5 -0.75 12.34 -11.64
CA HIS A 5 -1.44 11.25 -12.35
C HIS A 5 -1.78 11.64 -13.79
N THR A 6 -2.21 12.89 -14.00
CA THR A 6 -2.52 13.46 -15.33
C THR A 6 -1.36 13.45 -16.32
N ARG A 7 -0.12 13.25 -15.85
CA ARG A 7 1.10 13.25 -16.66
C ARG A 7 1.65 11.86 -16.94
N VAL A 8 0.99 10.78 -16.51
CA VAL A 8 1.44 9.40 -16.73
C VAL A 8 0.29 8.53 -17.21
N ARG A 9 0.47 7.91 -18.36
CA ARG A 9 -0.42 6.87 -18.89
C ARG A 9 0.29 5.52 -18.80
N VAL A 10 -0.24 4.63 -17.97
CA VAL A 10 0.24 3.25 -17.91
C VAL A 10 -0.25 2.48 -19.13
N THR A 11 0.65 1.78 -19.82
CA THR A 11 0.33 0.95 -20.99
C THR A 11 0.68 -0.53 -20.78
N ALA A 12 1.22 -0.87 -19.60
CA ALA A 12 1.53 -2.25 -19.24
C ALA A 12 0.25 -3.11 -19.21
N PRO A 13 0.15 -4.18 -20.03
CA PRO A 13 -1.05 -5.03 -20.10
C PRO A 13 -1.48 -5.59 -18.75
N LEU A 14 -0.50 -5.96 -17.91
CA LEU A 14 -0.73 -6.44 -16.56
C LEU A 14 -1.52 -5.42 -15.70
N VAL A 15 -1.05 -4.18 -15.65
CA VAL A 15 -1.65 -3.14 -14.80
C VAL A 15 -2.97 -2.66 -15.39
N THR A 16 -3.01 -2.47 -16.71
CA THR A 16 -4.23 -2.03 -17.39
C THR A 16 -5.37 -3.04 -17.23
N ALA A 17 -5.10 -4.35 -17.21
CA ALA A 17 -6.12 -5.35 -16.91
C ALA A 17 -6.78 -5.16 -15.53
N TRP A 18 -6.00 -4.80 -14.51
CA TRP A 18 -6.52 -4.49 -13.17
C TRP A 18 -7.28 -3.16 -13.13
N GLN A 19 -6.75 -2.12 -13.80
CA GLN A 19 -7.42 -0.82 -13.92
C GLN A 19 -8.74 -0.94 -14.66
N ASP A 20 -8.78 -1.71 -15.74
CA ASP A 20 -9.99 -1.99 -16.52
C ASP A 20 -11.01 -2.75 -15.67
N ALA A 21 -10.60 -3.80 -14.94
CA ALA A 21 -11.51 -4.53 -14.07
C ALA A 21 -12.12 -3.65 -12.97
N LEU A 22 -11.31 -2.76 -12.37
CA LEU A 22 -11.80 -1.76 -11.40
C LEU A 22 -12.80 -0.80 -12.05
N ILE A 23 -12.48 -0.27 -13.23
CA ILE A 23 -13.33 0.70 -13.93
C ILE A 23 -14.65 0.06 -14.39
N ASP A 24 -14.59 -1.16 -14.91
CA ASP A 24 -15.75 -1.84 -15.52
C ASP A 24 -16.67 -2.50 -14.49
N ARG A 25 -16.15 -2.87 -13.31
CA ARG A 25 -16.90 -3.65 -12.30
C ARG A 25 -16.63 -3.19 -10.87
N GLY A 26 -15.35 -3.07 -10.49
CA GLY A 26 -14.97 -2.85 -9.10
C GLY A 26 -15.58 -1.58 -8.49
N LEU A 27 -15.50 -0.43 -9.16
CA LEU A 27 -15.99 0.84 -8.61
C LEU A 27 -17.51 0.88 -8.46
N ALA A 28 -18.25 0.29 -9.39
CA ALA A 28 -19.70 0.16 -9.29
C ALA A 28 -20.10 -0.78 -8.14
N HIS A 29 -19.40 -1.91 -7.98
CA HIS A 29 -19.57 -2.81 -6.83
C HIS A 29 -19.30 -2.08 -5.50
N GLN A 30 -18.21 -1.32 -5.40
CA GLN A 30 -17.88 -0.56 -4.19
C GLN A 30 -18.94 0.49 -3.86
N TRP A 31 -19.43 1.22 -4.86
CA TRP A 31 -20.55 2.16 -4.69
C TRP A 31 -21.82 1.45 -4.17
N GLN A 32 -22.18 0.31 -4.78
CA GLN A 32 -23.32 -0.50 -4.34
C GLN A 32 -23.16 -0.99 -2.89
N MET A 33 -21.97 -1.47 -2.51
CA MET A 33 -21.70 -1.88 -1.14
C MET A 33 -21.82 -0.69 -0.16
N CYS A 34 -21.40 0.51 -0.56
CA CYS A 34 -21.57 1.71 0.26
C CYS A 34 -23.05 2.10 0.46
N GLU A 35 -23.89 1.92 -0.56
CA GLU A 35 -25.35 2.07 -0.42
C GLU A 35 -25.95 1.01 0.52
N GLU A 36 -25.68 -0.27 0.26
CA GLU A 36 -26.30 -1.40 0.97
C GLU A 36 -25.92 -1.45 2.46
N THR A 37 -24.72 -0.98 2.79
CA THR A 37 -24.22 -0.98 4.18
C THR A 37 -24.47 0.33 4.93
N GLY A 38 -25.22 1.27 4.33
CA GLY A 38 -25.67 2.50 4.98
C GLY A 38 -24.63 3.62 5.07
N ARG A 39 -23.46 3.46 4.44
CA ARG A 39 -22.39 4.49 4.43
C ARG A 39 -22.87 5.77 3.79
N THR A 40 -23.51 5.69 2.63
CA THR A 40 -24.05 6.87 1.93
C THR A 40 -25.25 7.45 2.66
N GLU A 41 -26.08 6.62 3.29
CA GLU A 41 -27.25 7.10 4.04
C GLU A 41 -26.85 7.92 5.27
N ASN A 42 -25.75 7.62 5.95
CA ASN A 42 -25.26 8.45 7.04
C ASN A 42 -24.99 9.91 6.58
N PHE A 43 -24.36 10.10 5.41
CA PHE A 43 -24.16 11.44 4.82
C PHE A 43 -25.48 12.12 4.49
N ARG A 44 -26.42 11.42 3.83
CA ARG A 44 -27.72 11.98 3.48
C ARG A 44 -28.51 12.43 4.72
N ARG A 45 -28.38 11.70 5.83
CA ARG A 45 -29.03 12.02 7.10
C ARG A 45 -28.38 13.20 7.80
N ALA A 46 -27.05 13.25 7.81
CA ALA A 46 -26.30 14.39 8.32
C ALA A 46 -26.67 15.67 7.56
N ALA A 47 -26.73 15.61 6.23
CA ALA A 47 -27.17 16.71 5.36
C ALA A 47 -28.59 17.20 5.67
N ARG A 48 -29.50 16.31 6.06
CA ARG A 48 -30.87 16.64 6.49
C ARG A 48 -30.98 17.16 7.93
N GLY A 49 -29.87 17.20 8.68
CA GLY A 49 -29.84 17.62 10.08
C GLY A 49 -30.53 16.63 11.03
N GLU A 50 -30.59 15.35 10.65
CA GLU A 50 -31.14 14.29 11.50
C GLU A 50 -30.24 13.98 12.71
N LYS A 51 -30.77 13.20 13.68
CA LYS A 51 -30.05 12.77 14.88
C LYS A 51 -30.28 11.29 15.18
N GLY A 52 -29.26 10.66 15.74
CA GLY A 52 -29.21 9.25 16.14
C GLY A 52 -29.27 8.27 14.95
N GLY A 53 -29.20 6.98 15.24
CA GLY A 53 -29.38 5.90 14.27
C GLY A 53 -28.24 5.75 13.26
N PHE A 54 -27.05 6.24 13.53
CA PHE A 54 -25.87 6.01 12.68
C PHE A 54 -25.63 4.50 12.47
N VAL A 55 -25.22 4.11 11.27
CA VAL A 55 -24.96 2.71 10.93
C VAL A 55 -23.48 2.51 10.57
N GLY A 56 -22.90 1.44 11.13
CA GLY A 56 -21.55 0.99 10.80
C GLY A 56 -20.50 1.45 11.81
N ARG A 57 -19.26 1.63 11.35
CA ARG A 57 -18.13 2.06 12.20
C ARG A 57 -17.95 3.57 12.08
N TYR A 58 -17.54 4.21 13.15
CA TYR A 58 -17.38 5.66 13.25
C TYR A 58 -16.42 6.27 12.20
N PHE A 59 -15.58 5.47 11.54
CA PHE A 59 -14.70 5.91 10.43
C PHE A 59 -15.19 5.54 9.02
N ASN A 60 -16.43 5.08 8.88
CA ASN A 60 -17.01 4.65 7.60
C ASN A 60 -17.10 5.79 6.58
N ASP A 61 -17.06 7.05 7.01
CA ASP A 61 -16.96 8.21 6.12
C ASP A 61 -15.74 8.12 5.20
N SER A 62 -14.63 7.56 5.69
CA SER A 62 -13.40 7.37 4.90
C SER A 62 -13.60 6.45 3.70
N ASP A 63 -14.60 5.57 3.72
CA ASP A 63 -14.87 4.66 2.59
C ASP A 63 -15.45 5.45 1.40
N ILE A 64 -16.28 6.47 1.66
CA ILE A 64 -16.79 7.38 0.62
C ILE A 64 -15.67 8.28 0.09
N TYR A 65 -14.80 8.78 0.96
CA TYR A 65 -13.67 9.61 0.55
C TYR A 65 -12.67 8.84 -0.32
N LYS A 66 -12.26 7.64 0.09
CA LYS A 66 -11.37 6.77 -0.71
C LYS A 66 -12.01 6.35 -2.03
N LEU A 67 -13.32 6.09 -2.03
CA LEU A 67 -14.06 5.79 -3.27
C LEU A 67 -14.07 7.00 -4.20
N ALA A 68 -14.30 8.21 -3.68
CA ALA A 68 -14.22 9.44 -4.47
C ALA A 68 -12.81 9.63 -5.07
N GLU A 69 -11.76 9.39 -4.28
CA GLU A 69 -10.37 9.43 -4.75
C GLU A 69 -10.13 8.42 -5.88
N ALA A 70 -10.54 7.16 -5.68
CA ALA A 70 -10.41 6.09 -6.66
C ALA A 70 -11.13 6.42 -7.97
N VAL A 71 -12.39 6.87 -7.90
CA VAL A 71 -13.18 7.23 -9.08
C VAL A 71 -12.59 8.44 -9.79
N ALA A 72 -12.02 9.41 -9.07
CA ALA A 72 -11.31 10.54 -9.67
C ALA A 72 -10.10 10.08 -10.51
N TYR A 73 -9.28 9.15 -10.01
CA TYR A 73 -8.19 8.56 -10.80
C TYR A 73 -8.72 7.74 -12.01
N ALA A 74 -9.82 7.00 -11.84
CA ALA A 74 -10.44 6.26 -12.94
C ALA A 74 -10.95 7.17 -14.07
N VAL A 75 -11.57 8.31 -13.73
CA VAL A 75 -12.04 9.29 -14.72
C VAL A 75 -10.88 9.83 -15.58
N GLN A 76 -9.69 9.98 -14.99
CA GLN A 76 -8.48 10.40 -15.71
C GLN A 76 -7.96 9.31 -16.67
N ILE A 77 -8.16 8.02 -16.34
CA ILE A 77 -7.77 6.89 -17.21
C ILE A 77 -8.78 6.71 -18.35
N ARG A 78 -10.07 6.58 -18.01
CA ARG A 78 -11.16 6.34 -18.95
C ARG A 78 -12.43 7.03 -18.48
N LYS A 79 -12.70 8.22 -19.01
CA LYS A 79 -13.94 8.97 -18.71
C LYS A 79 -15.17 8.21 -19.20
N SER A 80 -16.15 8.00 -18.31
CA SER A 80 -17.47 7.47 -18.65
C SER A 80 -18.59 8.22 -17.90
N PRO A 81 -19.84 8.23 -18.41
CA PRO A 81 -20.98 8.80 -17.70
C PRO A 81 -21.21 8.15 -16.34
N GLU A 82 -20.99 6.84 -16.22
CA GLU A 82 -21.15 6.09 -14.97
C GLU A 82 -20.16 6.54 -13.90
N LEU A 83 -18.86 6.63 -14.23
CA LEU A 83 -17.85 7.11 -13.29
C LEU A 83 -18.11 8.57 -12.89
N THR A 84 -18.48 9.41 -13.85
CA THR A 84 -18.81 10.82 -13.58
C THR A 84 -20.01 10.92 -12.64
N ASN A 85 -20.99 10.03 -12.78
CA ASN A 85 -22.16 9.96 -11.92
C ASN A 85 -21.83 9.46 -10.50
N ILE A 86 -20.99 8.42 -10.36
CA ILE A 86 -20.54 7.96 -9.04
C ILE A 86 -19.74 9.07 -8.34
N LEU A 87 -18.78 9.69 -9.02
CA LEU A 87 -17.98 10.78 -8.45
C LEU A 87 -18.85 11.96 -8.03
N GLY A 88 -19.78 12.38 -8.90
CA GLY A 88 -20.71 13.47 -8.62
C GLY A 88 -21.61 13.18 -7.41
N GLN A 89 -22.05 11.93 -7.24
CA GLN A 89 -22.81 11.52 -6.05
C GLN A 89 -21.95 11.55 -4.79
N CYS A 90 -20.72 11.03 -4.82
CA CYS A 90 -19.79 11.16 -3.68
C CYS A 90 -19.61 12.63 -3.29
N VAL A 91 -19.26 13.50 -4.24
CA VAL A 91 -19.02 14.92 -3.97
C VAL A 91 -20.27 15.60 -3.39
N THR A 92 -21.46 15.27 -3.91
CA THR A 92 -22.72 15.84 -3.40
C THR A 92 -22.99 15.40 -1.96
N LEU A 93 -22.82 14.11 -1.63
CA LEU A 93 -22.97 13.61 -0.26
C LEU A 93 -22.06 14.35 0.72
N ILE A 94 -20.80 14.59 0.31
CA ILE A 94 -19.78 15.24 1.12
C ILE A 94 -20.10 16.73 1.30
N GLU A 95 -20.40 17.44 0.21
CA GLU A 95 -20.73 18.87 0.23
C GLU A 95 -21.96 19.16 1.10
N GLU A 96 -23.01 18.37 0.96
CA GLU A 96 -24.28 18.60 1.66
C GLU A 96 -24.19 18.25 3.16
N ALA A 97 -23.30 17.34 3.56
CA ALA A 97 -23.11 16.95 4.95
C ALA A 97 -22.20 17.90 5.74
N GLN A 98 -21.34 18.69 5.09
CA GLN A 98 -20.38 19.56 5.80
C GLN A 98 -21.07 20.65 6.61
N GLU A 99 -20.69 20.82 7.87
CA GLU A 99 -21.25 21.86 8.73
C GLU A 99 -20.73 23.26 8.40
N ALA A 100 -21.37 24.29 8.98
CA ALA A 100 -21.05 25.70 8.73
C ALA A 100 -19.64 26.13 9.19
N ASP A 101 -19.07 25.46 10.20
CA ASP A 101 -17.72 25.71 10.72
C ASP A 101 -16.63 24.91 9.98
N GLY A 102 -17.01 24.12 8.97
CA GLY A 102 -16.09 23.28 8.18
C GLY A 102 -15.96 21.85 8.69
N TYR A 103 -16.52 21.53 9.87
CA TYR A 103 -16.50 20.17 10.42
C TYR A 103 -17.30 19.19 9.56
N ILE A 104 -16.82 17.94 9.47
CA ILE A 104 -17.52 16.83 8.83
C ILE A 104 -17.08 15.49 9.42
N ASP A 105 -18.04 14.79 10.03
CA ASP A 105 -17.94 13.39 10.47
C ASP A 105 -19.35 12.91 10.83
N THR A 106 -19.93 12.03 10.00
CA THR A 106 -21.35 11.68 10.11
C THR A 106 -21.68 10.94 11.40
N TYR A 107 -20.71 10.24 12.02
CA TYR A 107 -20.93 9.60 13.32
C TYR A 107 -21.14 10.64 14.41
N PHE A 108 -20.26 11.64 14.49
CA PHE A 108 -20.41 12.70 15.48
C PHE A 108 -21.59 13.61 15.19
N GLN A 109 -21.86 13.94 13.93
CA GLN A 109 -23.00 14.76 13.55
C GLN A 109 -24.34 14.13 13.97
N LEU A 110 -24.48 12.81 13.75
CA LEU A 110 -25.72 12.10 14.05
C LEU A 110 -25.82 11.70 15.53
N GLU A 111 -24.78 11.10 16.11
CA GLU A 111 -24.88 10.48 17.46
C GLU A 111 -24.40 11.39 18.58
N HIS A 112 -23.29 12.10 18.38
CA HIS A 112 -22.55 12.73 19.48
C HIS A 112 -21.99 14.12 19.11
N PRO A 113 -22.84 15.08 18.70
CA PRO A 113 -22.36 16.39 18.22
C PRO A 113 -21.65 17.18 19.32
N ASP A 114 -21.91 16.87 20.60
CA ASP A 114 -21.28 17.44 21.79
C ASP A 114 -19.92 16.83 22.13
N LYS A 115 -19.51 15.76 21.44
CA LYS A 115 -18.28 15.00 21.75
C LYS A 115 -17.20 15.08 20.68
N ARG A 116 -17.29 16.04 19.76
CA ARG A 116 -16.25 16.26 18.74
C ARG A 116 -14.89 16.33 19.41
N TYR A 117 -13.95 15.57 18.87
CA TYR A 117 -12.58 15.48 19.34
C TYR A 117 -12.46 15.04 20.80
N LEU A 118 -13.47 14.49 21.47
CA LEU A 118 -13.36 14.02 22.86
C LEU A 118 -12.33 12.89 23.00
N ASN A 119 -12.18 12.08 21.94
CA ASN A 119 -11.31 10.92 21.94
C ASN A 119 -10.57 10.81 20.60
N LEU A 120 -9.46 11.52 20.51
CA LEU A 120 -8.58 11.53 19.34
C LEU A 120 -7.90 10.16 19.16
N ALA A 121 -7.66 9.41 20.25
CA ALA A 121 -6.99 8.12 20.20
C ALA A 121 -7.75 7.05 19.40
N ALA A 122 -9.09 7.03 19.44
CA ALA A 122 -9.89 5.96 18.86
C ALA A 122 -10.89 6.39 17.78
N LYS A 123 -11.36 7.64 17.72
CA LYS A 123 -12.59 7.95 16.97
C LYS A 123 -12.40 8.46 15.55
N HIS A 124 -11.17 8.62 15.08
CA HIS A 124 -10.82 8.76 13.66
C HIS A 124 -11.40 10.00 12.93
N GLU A 125 -11.89 11.03 13.62
CA GLU A 125 -12.40 12.27 12.99
C GLU A 125 -11.38 12.87 12.02
N MET A 126 -10.15 13.09 12.50
CA MET A 126 -9.05 13.61 11.67
C MET A 126 -8.60 12.62 10.60
N TYR A 127 -8.70 11.31 10.84
CA TYR A 127 -8.38 10.29 9.84
C TYR A 127 -9.35 10.37 8.66
N CYS A 128 -10.65 10.46 8.94
CA CYS A 128 -11.67 10.66 7.92
C CYS A 128 -11.43 11.97 7.16
N MET A 129 -11.15 13.07 7.86
CA MET A 129 -10.83 14.35 7.24
C MET A 129 -9.57 14.29 6.36
N GLY A 130 -8.54 13.53 6.74
CA GLY A 130 -7.34 13.36 5.92
C GLY A 130 -7.61 12.63 4.60
N HIS A 131 -8.41 11.55 4.62
CA HIS A 131 -8.85 10.88 3.39
C HIS A 131 -9.67 11.82 2.48
N LEU A 132 -10.47 12.72 3.05
CA LEU A 132 -11.19 13.74 2.30
C LEU A 132 -10.23 14.75 1.63
N LEU A 133 -9.18 15.18 2.33
CA LEU A 133 -8.14 16.04 1.77
C LEU A 133 -7.40 15.35 0.61
N GLU A 134 -7.08 14.05 0.71
CA GLU A 134 -6.50 13.28 -0.40
C GLU A 134 -7.46 13.14 -1.59
N ALA A 135 -8.74 12.85 -1.32
CA ALA A 135 -9.78 12.76 -2.34
C ALA A 135 -9.96 14.07 -3.11
N CYS A 136 -9.86 15.20 -2.42
CA CYS A 136 -9.89 16.53 -3.03
C CYS A 136 -8.78 16.71 -4.06
N CYS A 137 -7.54 16.38 -3.72
CA CYS A 137 -6.41 16.51 -4.65
C CYS A 137 -6.63 15.69 -5.93
N ALA A 138 -7.06 14.43 -5.79
CA ALA A 138 -7.38 13.59 -6.94
C ALA A 138 -8.56 14.14 -7.78
N HIS A 139 -9.59 14.68 -7.10
CA HIS A 139 -10.74 15.28 -7.75
C HIS A 139 -10.38 16.54 -8.55
N GLU A 140 -9.54 17.42 -8.01
CA GLU A 140 -9.09 18.62 -8.70
C GLU A 140 -8.19 18.28 -9.90
N GLU A 141 -7.38 17.22 -9.82
CA GLU A 141 -6.66 16.71 -10.99
C GLU A 141 -7.60 16.16 -12.08
N ALA A 142 -8.75 15.59 -11.71
CA ALA A 142 -9.67 14.91 -12.63
C ALA A 142 -10.74 15.80 -13.26
N VAL A 143 -11.35 16.69 -12.47
CA VAL A 143 -12.54 17.47 -12.85
C VAL A 143 -12.29 18.97 -12.78
N ALA A 144 -11.56 19.43 -11.75
CA ALA A 144 -11.20 20.84 -11.52
C ALA A 144 -12.41 21.81 -11.47
N ASP A 145 -13.56 21.39 -10.94
CA ASP A 145 -14.75 22.26 -10.77
C ASP A 145 -14.79 23.01 -9.42
N GLY A 146 -13.79 22.74 -8.55
CA GLY A 146 -13.61 23.37 -7.25
C GLY A 146 -14.63 22.98 -6.18
N ARG A 147 -15.56 22.06 -6.46
CA ARG A 147 -16.58 21.61 -5.50
C ARG A 147 -15.96 20.98 -4.26
N LEU A 148 -15.23 19.88 -4.46
CA LEU A 148 -14.59 19.18 -3.36
C LEU A 148 -13.45 20.01 -2.74
N ARG A 149 -12.79 20.87 -3.53
CA ARG A 149 -11.79 21.82 -3.03
C ARG A 149 -12.32 22.78 -1.99
N ARG A 150 -13.49 23.38 -2.21
CA ARG A 150 -14.10 24.28 -1.20
C ARG A 150 -14.39 23.56 0.10
N VAL A 151 -14.84 22.31 0.05
CA VAL A 151 -15.05 21.49 1.25
C VAL A 151 -13.73 21.25 1.97
N ALA A 152 -12.71 20.77 1.25
CA ALA A 152 -11.40 20.44 1.78
C ALA A 152 -10.69 21.64 2.41
N GLU A 153 -10.72 22.81 1.76
CA GLU A 153 -10.16 24.05 2.31
C GLU A 153 -10.85 24.43 3.63
N ARG A 154 -12.18 24.28 3.72
CA ARG A 154 -12.92 24.53 4.98
C ARG A 154 -12.62 23.50 6.06
N VAL A 155 -12.35 22.24 5.71
CA VAL A 155 -11.88 21.23 6.66
C VAL A 155 -10.48 21.60 7.18
N ALA A 156 -9.56 21.99 6.30
CA ALA A 156 -8.21 22.39 6.68
C ALA A 156 -8.24 23.64 7.58
N ASP A 157 -9.07 24.64 7.23
CA ASP A 157 -9.28 25.84 8.04
C ASP A 157 -9.88 25.49 9.41
N HIS A 158 -10.89 24.61 9.47
CA HIS A 158 -11.48 24.11 10.72
C HIS A 158 -10.45 23.45 11.64
N LEU A 159 -9.61 22.57 11.06
CA LEU A 159 -8.54 21.89 11.79
C LEU A 159 -7.49 22.89 12.30
N ALA A 160 -7.08 23.85 11.46
CA ALA A 160 -6.14 24.90 11.85
C ALA A 160 -6.71 25.86 12.90
N ASP A 161 -8.02 26.10 12.88
CA ASP A 161 -8.73 26.91 13.88
C ASP A 161 -8.90 26.20 15.22
N THR A 162 -8.97 24.87 15.20
CA THR A 162 -9.13 24.07 16.41
C THR A 162 -7.79 23.69 17.05
N PHE A 163 -6.81 23.27 16.24
CA PHE A 163 -5.56 22.67 16.69
C PHE A 163 -4.34 23.54 16.38
N GLY A 164 -3.34 23.49 17.26
CA GLY A 164 -2.09 24.23 17.08
C GLY A 164 -1.37 24.53 18.40
N PRO A 165 -0.19 25.15 18.34
CA PRO A 165 0.69 25.35 19.50
C PRO A 165 0.03 26.17 20.62
N ASP A 166 -0.72 27.21 20.25
CA ASP A 166 -1.44 28.12 21.15
C ASP A 166 -2.95 27.83 21.21
N LYS A 167 -3.37 26.69 20.65
CA LYS A 167 -4.77 26.25 20.55
C LYS A 167 -4.93 24.90 21.25
N ARG A 168 -5.92 24.09 20.85
CA ARG A 168 -6.04 22.72 21.36
C ARG A 168 -4.83 21.91 20.90
N LYS A 169 -4.16 21.27 21.84
CA LYS A 169 -3.07 20.32 21.55
C LYS A 169 -3.67 18.95 21.24
N GLY A 170 -3.45 18.43 20.05
CA GLY A 170 -4.05 17.16 19.63
C GLY A 170 -3.71 16.79 18.20
N TYR A 171 -3.65 15.49 17.96
CA TYR A 171 -3.43 14.81 16.69
C TYR A 171 -4.18 13.47 16.74
N CYS A 172 -4.44 12.86 15.58
CA CYS A 172 -5.27 11.65 15.50
C CYS A 172 -4.56 10.41 16.04
N GLY A 173 -5.26 9.50 16.71
CA GLY A 173 -4.70 8.18 17.07
C GLY A 173 -4.48 7.26 15.86
N HIS A 174 -4.97 7.63 14.68
CA HIS A 174 -4.62 7.02 13.40
C HIS A 174 -4.16 8.11 12.43
N GLU A 175 -2.88 8.08 12.09
CA GLU A 175 -2.21 8.94 11.12
C GLU A 175 -2.92 8.87 9.77
N GLU A 176 -3.05 10.01 9.11
CA GLU A 176 -3.63 10.19 7.76
C GLU A 176 -3.75 11.69 7.47
N VAL A 177 -4.23 12.46 8.45
CA VAL A 177 -4.47 13.90 8.32
C VAL A 177 -3.20 14.66 7.96
N GLU A 178 -2.05 14.20 8.44
CA GLU A 178 -0.74 14.76 8.15
C GLU A 178 -0.42 14.67 6.64
N LEU A 179 -0.74 13.54 5.98
CA LEU A 179 -0.56 13.37 4.53
C LEU A 179 -1.53 14.25 3.75
N GLY A 180 -2.81 14.23 4.13
CA GLY A 180 -3.84 15.03 3.48
C GLY A 180 -3.55 16.53 3.52
N LEU A 181 -3.16 17.05 4.69
CA LEU A 181 -2.76 18.46 4.87
C LEU A 181 -1.47 18.81 4.11
N ALA A 182 -0.47 17.92 4.12
CA ALA A 182 0.76 18.16 3.37
C ALA A 182 0.49 18.24 1.86
N ARG A 183 -0.29 17.28 1.32
CA ARG A 183 -0.62 17.21 -0.10
C ARG A 183 -1.45 18.41 -0.55
N THR A 184 -2.53 18.74 0.16
CA THR A 184 -3.35 19.93 -0.14
C THR A 184 -2.56 21.23 0.00
N GLY A 185 -1.72 21.34 1.04
CA GLY A 185 -0.83 22.46 1.24
C GLY A 185 0.14 22.69 0.07
N ILE A 186 0.70 21.61 -0.48
CA ILE A 186 1.60 21.66 -1.65
C ILE A 186 0.81 21.99 -2.93
N GLU A 187 -0.25 21.24 -3.22
CA GLU A 187 -1.00 21.35 -4.49
C GLU A 187 -1.77 22.67 -4.61
N PHE A 188 -2.27 23.21 -3.49
CA PHE A 188 -3.06 24.44 -3.48
C PHE A 188 -2.30 25.65 -2.94
N HIS A 189 -0.99 25.52 -2.68
CA HIS A 189 -0.12 26.58 -2.17
C HIS A 189 -0.62 27.20 -0.86
N ARG A 190 -1.00 26.34 0.10
CA ARG A 190 -1.53 26.73 1.41
C ARG A 190 -0.50 26.44 2.50
N PRO A 191 0.37 27.40 2.84
CA PRO A 191 1.45 27.16 3.80
C PRO A 191 0.94 26.80 5.20
N GLN A 192 -0.21 27.35 5.63
CA GLN A 192 -0.78 27.00 6.94
C GLN A 192 -1.13 25.51 7.08
N ASP A 193 -1.52 24.84 5.98
CA ASP A 193 -1.85 23.41 6.01
C ASP A 193 -0.58 22.57 6.21
N ILE A 194 0.53 22.96 5.54
CA ILE A 194 1.85 22.34 5.72
C ILE A 194 2.36 22.56 7.14
N GLU A 195 2.19 23.76 7.69
CA GLU A 195 2.60 24.09 9.06
C GLU A 195 1.82 23.28 10.09
N LEU A 196 0.52 23.10 9.91
CA LEU A 196 -0.30 22.25 10.79
C LEU A 196 0.12 20.78 10.69
N SER A 197 0.30 20.24 9.49
CA SER A 197 0.79 18.88 9.26
C SER A 197 2.15 18.65 9.95
N ARG A 198 3.07 19.61 9.80
CA ARG A 198 4.38 19.60 10.44
C ARG A 198 4.25 19.57 11.96
N TRP A 199 3.44 20.45 12.52
CA TRP A 199 3.25 20.53 13.96
C TRP A 199 2.63 19.26 14.55
N MET A 200 1.64 18.65 13.87
CA MET A 200 1.06 17.37 14.30
C MET A 200 2.10 16.25 14.25
N THR A 201 2.90 16.19 13.19
CA THR A 201 3.99 15.22 13.03
C THR A 201 5.03 15.35 14.14
N ASP A 202 5.42 16.58 14.51
CA ASP A 202 6.42 16.84 15.54
C ASP A 202 5.88 16.63 16.96
N MET A 203 4.60 16.90 17.18
CA MET A 203 3.98 16.75 18.50
C MET A 203 3.84 15.26 18.89
N ARG A 204 3.58 14.37 17.93
CA ARG A 204 3.38 12.94 18.21
C ARG A 204 4.55 12.33 18.97
N GLY A 205 4.24 11.59 20.03
CA GLY A 205 5.23 10.98 20.92
C GLY A 205 5.84 11.93 21.96
N SER A 206 5.53 13.23 21.90
CA SER A 206 5.91 14.18 22.94
C SER A 206 5.09 13.96 24.23
N ARG A 207 5.54 14.54 25.35
CA ARG A 207 4.83 14.50 26.63
C ARG A 207 4.49 15.89 27.14
N PRO A 208 3.30 16.09 27.77
CA PRO A 208 2.24 15.08 27.98
C PRO A 208 1.57 14.64 26.67
N SER A 209 1.12 13.38 26.62
CA SER A 209 0.42 12.82 25.46
C SER A 209 -1.08 13.09 25.57
N PRO A 210 -1.75 13.58 24.51
CA PRO A 210 -3.21 13.73 24.52
C PRO A 210 -3.93 12.39 24.72
N PHE A 211 -3.34 11.27 24.27
CA PHE A 211 -3.95 9.95 24.41
C PHE A 211 -3.80 9.37 25.81
N GLU A 212 -2.69 9.66 26.47
CA GLU A 212 -2.52 9.32 27.89
C GLU A 212 -3.53 10.08 28.75
N ASP A 213 -3.74 11.37 28.47
CA ASP A 213 -4.75 12.19 29.13
C ASP A 213 -6.17 11.65 28.87
N GLU A 214 -6.50 11.27 27.63
CA GLU A 214 -7.79 10.66 27.27
C GLU A 214 -8.04 9.32 27.96
N ILE A 215 -7.01 8.47 28.10
CA ILE A 215 -7.13 7.18 28.80
C ILE A 215 -7.34 7.38 30.30
N ASN A 216 -6.77 8.43 30.88
CA ASN A 216 -6.92 8.76 32.29
C ASN A 216 -8.21 9.53 32.60
N ASP A 217 -8.88 10.10 31.59
CA ASP A 217 -10.17 10.76 31.74
C ASP A 217 -11.34 9.76 31.72
N PRO A 218 -12.15 9.65 32.80
CA PRO A 218 -13.25 8.69 32.86
C PRO A 218 -14.32 8.90 31.77
N THR A 219 -14.52 10.15 31.31
CA THR A 219 -15.54 10.47 30.30
C THR A 219 -15.10 9.95 28.93
N SER A 220 -13.86 10.20 28.55
CA SER A 220 -13.25 9.72 27.30
C SER A 220 -13.09 8.19 27.32
N LEU A 221 -12.65 7.61 28.44
CA LEU A 221 -12.53 6.15 28.56
C LEU A 221 -13.89 5.45 28.48
N ALA A 222 -14.95 6.01 29.07
CA ALA A 222 -16.30 5.48 28.92
C ALA A 222 -16.79 5.52 27.46
N PHE A 223 -16.27 6.46 26.65
CA PHE A 223 -16.60 6.60 25.24
C PHE A 223 -15.83 5.63 24.32
N ALA A 224 -14.65 5.16 24.77
CA ALA A 224 -13.83 4.17 24.07
C ALA A 224 -13.18 3.17 25.06
N PRO A 225 -13.96 2.27 25.69
CA PRO A 225 -13.49 1.41 26.78
C PRO A 225 -12.46 0.36 26.37
N PHE A 226 -12.29 0.13 25.06
CA PHE A 226 -11.30 -0.80 24.51
C PHE A 226 -9.89 -0.19 24.42
N LEU A 227 -9.74 1.13 24.55
CA LEU A 227 -8.44 1.82 24.40
C LEU A 227 -7.31 1.20 25.23
N PRO A 228 -7.46 0.92 26.54
CA PRO A 228 -6.37 0.38 27.32
C PRO A 228 -5.84 -0.97 26.83
N GLN A 229 -6.64 -1.75 26.08
CA GLN A 229 -6.21 -3.04 25.54
C GLN A 229 -5.15 -2.90 24.44
N LEU A 230 -5.19 -1.79 23.69
CA LEU A 230 -4.28 -1.52 22.58
C LEU A 230 -3.15 -0.57 23.00
N TRP A 231 -3.44 0.40 23.87
CA TRP A 231 -2.55 1.51 24.18
C TRP A 231 -1.77 1.35 25.49
N CYS A 232 -2.13 0.36 26.32
CA CYS A 232 -1.48 0.11 27.60
C CYS A 232 -0.85 -1.28 27.69
N LYS A 233 0.22 -1.41 28.49
CA LYS A 233 0.82 -2.69 28.88
C LYS A 233 0.93 -2.77 30.40
N GLY A 234 0.34 -3.80 30.99
CA GLY A 234 0.32 -3.94 32.46
C GLY A 234 -0.38 -2.77 33.16
N GLY A 235 -1.42 -2.20 32.55
CA GLY A 235 -2.17 -1.06 33.07
C GLY A 235 -1.48 0.30 32.96
N LYS A 236 -0.32 0.38 32.28
CA LYS A 236 0.40 1.65 32.04
C LYS A 236 0.34 2.02 30.57
N TYR A 237 0.14 3.30 30.28
CA TYR A 237 0.22 3.85 28.93
C TYR A 237 1.59 3.56 28.31
N VAL A 238 1.59 3.05 27.07
CA VAL A 238 2.83 2.83 26.29
C VAL A 238 2.83 3.58 24.97
N GLY A 239 1.67 3.89 24.38
CA GLY A 239 1.57 4.71 23.15
C GLY A 239 2.00 4.02 21.84
N ALA A 240 2.72 2.89 21.90
CA ALA A 240 3.31 2.25 20.73
C ALA A 240 2.30 1.85 19.64
N TYR A 241 1.03 1.57 19.98
CA TYR A 241 0.01 1.16 19.00
C TYR A 241 -0.26 2.23 17.92
N GLY A 242 -0.25 3.51 18.30
CA GLY A 242 -0.37 4.66 17.39
C GLY A 242 0.89 5.52 17.34
N GLN A 243 2.06 4.87 17.47
CA GLN A 243 3.39 5.47 17.33
C GLN A 243 3.60 6.71 18.21
N ASP A 244 2.98 6.71 19.39
CA ASP A 244 3.04 7.78 20.38
C ASP A 244 3.95 7.45 21.57
N ASP A 245 4.72 6.35 21.47
CA ASP A 245 5.69 5.95 22.49
C ASP A 245 6.90 6.88 22.54
N LEU A 246 7.35 7.39 21.37
CA LEU A 246 8.50 8.28 21.22
C LEU A 246 8.28 9.33 20.12
N PRO A 247 8.86 10.53 20.24
CA PRO A 247 8.93 11.48 19.14
C PRO A 247 9.55 10.83 17.89
N LEU A 248 9.06 11.17 16.71
CA LEU A 248 9.45 10.48 15.46
C LEU A 248 10.98 10.47 15.22
N ARG A 249 11.69 11.54 15.60
CA ARG A 249 13.15 11.64 15.47
C ARG A 249 13.94 10.74 16.43
N GLU A 250 13.27 10.19 17.45
CA GLU A 250 13.86 9.27 18.44
C GLU A 250 13.44 7.81 18.21
N GLN A 251 12.48 7.56 17.31
CA GLN A 251 12.06 6.22 16.95
C GLN A 251 13.16 5.49 16.17
N THR A 252 13.34 4.19 16.48
CA THR A 252 14.39 3.35 15.87
C THR A 252 13.85 2.05 15.26
N THR A 253 12.56 1.77 15.43
CA THR A 253 11.91 0.57 14.90
C THR A 253 10.42 0.81 14.70
N ALA A 254 9.82 0.16 13.70
CA ALA A 254 8.38 0.25 13.46
C ALA A 254 7.64 -0.59 14.50
N VAL A 255 6.77 0.04 15.29
CA VAL A 255 5.98 -0.58 16.37
C VAL A 255 4.49 -0.34 16.18
N GLY A 256 3.67 -1.13 16.88
CA GLY A 256 2.22 -0.95 16.87
C GLY A 256 1.57 -1.33 15.56
N HIS A 257 0.45 -0.68 15.25
CA HIS A 257 -0.35 -0.96 14.07
C HIS A 257 0.39 -0.61 12.78
N ALA A 258 0.37 -1.52 11.78
CA ALA A 258 1.22 -1.38 10.60
C ALA A 258 0.81 -0.19 9.70
N VAL A 259 -0.49 -0.02 9.39
CA VAL A 259 -0.97 1.06 8.51
C VAL A 259 -0.65 2.45 9.10
N ARG A 260 -1.00 2.66 10.36
CA ARG A 260 -0.68 3.86 11.15
C ARG A 260 0.79 4.29 11.01
N ALA A 261 1.71 3.37 11.29
CA ALA A 261 3.14 3.62 11.14
C ALA A 261 3.51 4.02 9.70
N MET A 262 3.01 3.29 8.69
CA MET A 262 3.32 3.62 7.30
C MET A 262 2.81 4.99 6.89
N TYR A 263 1.62 5.39 7.33
CA TYR A 263 1.05 6.70 7.07
C TYR A 263 1.85 7.79 7.80
N GLN A 264 2.24 7.58 9.06
CA GLN A 264 3.14 8.49 9.77
C GLN A 264 4.42 8.78 8.97
N PHE A 265 5.08 7.72 8.51
CA PHE A 265 6.37 7.83 7.83
C PHE A 265 6.23 8.43 6.42
N ALA A 266 5.16 8.10 5.70
CA ALA A 266 4.86 8.72 4.42
C ALA A 266 4.55 10.22 4.57
N GLY A 267 3.70 10.61 5.53
CA GLY A 267 3.37 12.02 5.80
C GLY A 267 4.56 12.84 6.23
N ALA A 268 5.43 12.28 7.07
CA ALA A 268 6.69 12.94 7.46
C ALA A 268 7.58 13.25 6.25
N MET A 269 7.66 12.33 5.28
CA MET A 269 8.40 12.57 4.04
C MET A 269 7.76 13.62 3.13
N ASP A 270 6.43 13.75 3.12
CA ASP A 270 5.73 14.80 2.35
C ASP A 270 6.02 16.20 2.92
N VAL A 271 6.12 16.31 4.25
CA VAL A 271 6.39 17.59 4.93
C VAL A 271 7.86 18.00 4.85
N TYR A 272 8.78 17.05 5.06
CA TYR A 272 10.19 17.35 5.26
C TYR A 272 11.08 16.99 4.07
N GLY A 273 10.65 16.08 3.19
CA GLY A 273 11.52 15.51 2.18
C GLY A 273 12.83 15.00 2.78
N ALA A 274 13.96 15.31 2.13
CA ALA A 274 15.29 15.01 2.65
C ALA A 274 15.92 16.17 3.47
N SER A 275 15.15 17.21 3.85
CA SER A 275 15.71 18.45 4.41
C SER A 275 16.08 18.39 5.89
N ASP A 276 15.58 17.41 6.65
CA ASP A 276 15.85 17.24 8.08
C ASP A 276 16.76 16.02 8.32
N PRO A 277 18.06 16.22 8.63
CA PRO A 277 18.98 15.10 8.81
C PRO A 277 18.63 14.16 9.98
N ALA A 278 18.04 14.68 11.07
CA ALA A 278 17.70 13.87 12.23
C ALA A 278 16.50 12.97 11.91
N LEU A 279 15.47 13.53 11.27
CA LEU A 279 14.32 12.77 10.78
C LEU A 279 14.73 11.73 9.74
N ASN A 280 15.56 12.11 8.76
CA ASN A 280 16.07 11.18 7.75
C ASN A 280 16.78 9.99 8.41
N THR A 281 17.62 10.25 9.41
CA THR A 281 18.34 9.20 10.16
C THR A 281 17.36 8.24 10.84
N ALA A 282 16.32 8.78 11.50
CA ALA A 282 15.29 7.97 12.14
C ALA A 282 14.52 7.11 11.11
N LEU A 283 14.02 7.72 10.03
CA LEU A 283 13.26 7.02 8.99
C LEU A 283 14.09 5.95 8.27
N GLN A 284 15.37 6.21 7.98
CA GLN A 284 16.27 5.21 7.42
C GLN A 284 16.52 4.07 8.42
N THR A 285 16.73 4.37 9.70
CA THR A 285 16.92 3.36 10.75
C THR A 285 15.69 2.45 10.89
N ILE A 286 14.50 3.05 10.94
CA ILE A 286 13.22 2.34 10.99
C ILE A 286 13.03 1.49 9.73
N TRP A 287 13.34 2.05 8.55
CA TRP A 287 13.26 1.35 7.26
C TRP A 287 14.12 0.08 7.26
N HIS A 288 15.41 0.20 7.61
CA HIS A 288 16.30 -0.95 7.71
C HIS A 288 15.78 -1.98 8.71
N GLY A 289 15.32 -1.54 9.88
CA GLY A 289 14.71 -2.42 10.87
C GLY A 289 13.48 -3.18 10.35
N LEU A 290 12.61 -2.50 9.61
CA LEU A 290 11.42 -3.09 9.01
C LEU A 290 11.78 -4.13 7.94
N VAL A 291 12.55 -3.71 6.93
CA VAL A 291 12.84 -4.51 5.74
C VAL A 291 13.70 -5.73 6.06
N GLU A 292 14.63 -5.61 7.00
CA GLU A 292 15.58 -6.68 7.32
C GLU A 292 15.04 -7.67 8.38
N ARG A 293 14.07 -7.26 9.20
CA ARG A 293 13.66 -8.02 10.39
C ARG A 293 12.16 -8.23 10.56
N ARG A 294 11.29 -7.44 9.90
CA ARG A 294 9.83 -7.45 10.15
C ARG A 294 8.96 -7.42 8.88
N MET A 295 9.53 -7.81 7.74
CA MET A 295 8.81 -7.87 6.46
C MET A 295 8.78 -9.30 5.92
N TYR A 296 7.61 -9.75 5.47
CA TYR A 296 7.45 -11.03 4.80
C TYR A 296 8.07 -11.03 3.40
N VAL A 297 8.39 -12.21 2.86
CA VAL A 297 8.97 -12.33 1.50
C VAL A 297 8.08 -11.73 0.41
N THR A 298 6.77 -11.65 0.66
CA THR A 298 5.74 -11.02 -0.19
C THR A 298 5.69 -9.49 -0.07
N GLY A 299 6.54 -8.87 0.76
CA GLY A 299 6.43 -7.44 1.08
C GLY A 299 5.24 -7.09 1.98
N GLY A 300 4.55 -8.10 2.53
CA GLY A 300 3.56 -7.91 3.60
C GLY A 300 4.22 -7.53 4.92
N ILE A 301 3.52 -6.76 5.74
CA ILE A 301 3.97 -6.30 7.05
C ILE A 301 2.84 -6.41 8.09
N GLY A 302 3.20 -6.61 9.35
CA GLY A 302 2.26 -6.89 10.42
C GLY A 302 2.06 -8.39 10.62
N SER A 303 2.60 -8.92 11.71
CA SER A 303 2.66 -10.37 12.00
C SER A 303 1.57 -10.83 12.97
N SER A 304 0.74 -9.92 13.50
CA SER A 304 -0.27 -10.25 14.51
C SER A 304 -1.63 -9.62 14.22
N HIS A 305 -2.68 -10.44 14.35
CA HIS A 305 -4.08 -9.99 14.34
C HIS A 305 -4.45 -9.15 15.58
N THR A 306 -3.69 -9.25 16.67
CA THR A 306 -4.08 -8.60 17.95
C THR A 306 -3.93 -7.09 17.90
N ASN A 307 -2.98 -6.59 17.13
CA ASN A 307 -2.71 -5.17 16.93
C ASN A 307 -2.64 -4.78 15.46
N GLU A 308 -2.94 -5.72 14.55
CA GLU A 308 -2.91 -5.51 13.09
C GLU A 308 -1.54 -4.98 12.63
N GLY A 309 -0.48 -5.47 13.29
CA GLY A 309 0.75 -4.72 13.39
C GLY A 309 1.98 -5.53 13.75
N PHE A 310 3.02 -4.80 14.13
CA PHE A 310 4.34 -5.35 14.40
C PHE A 310 4.41 -6.04 15.76
N THR A 311 5.20 -7.11 15.82
CA THR A 311 5.55 -7.81 17.07
C THR A 311 7.01 -7.56 17.44
N SER A 312 7.89 -8.52 17.20
CA SER A 312 9.33 -8.47 17.47
C SER A 312 10.13 -8.81 16.22
N ASP A 313 11.42 -8.49 16.25
CA ASP A 313 12.34 -8.83 15.16
C ASP A 313 12.30 -10.34 14.88
N TYR A 314 12.23 -10.69 13.59
CA TYR A 314 12.21 -12.04 13.06
C TYR A 314 10.97 -12.90 13.41
N ASP A 315 9.95 -12.32 14.06
CA ASP A 315 8.67 -12.99 14.29
C ASP A 315 7.76 -12.85 13.06
N LEU A 316 7.90 -13.80 12.13
CA LEU A 316 7.19 -13.83 10.84
C LEU A 316 6.50 -15.18 10.63
N PRO A 317 5.43 -15.51 11.40
CA PRO A 317 4.66 -16.74 11.19
C PRO A 317 3.88 -16.69 9.88
N ASN A 318 3.87 -17.77 9.10
CA ASN A 318 3.24 -17.79 7.77
C ASN A 318 1.71 -17.94 7.82
N LYS A 319 1.23 -18.83 8.69
CA LYS A 319 -0.20 -19.17 8.80
C LYS A 319 -1.03 -18.12 9.52
N THR A 320 -0.45 -17.48 10.54
CA THR A 320 -1.12 -16.45 11.35
C THR A 320 -0.66 -15.04 10.99
N ALA A 321 -0.04 -14.87 9.81
CA ALA A 321 0.36 -13.57 9.31
C ALA A 321 -0.88 -12.70 9.14
N TYR A 322 -0.81 -11.46 9.62
CA TYR A 322 -1.83 -10.48 9.32
C TYR A 322 -1.60 -9.90 7.92
N ALA A 323 -0.42 -9.33 7.68
CA ALA A 323 0.03 -8.85 6.37
C ALA A 323 -1.08 -8.08 5.63
N GLU A 324 -1.64 -7.07 6.31
CA GLU A 324 -2.81 -6.34 5.83
C GLU A 324 -2.55 -5.70 4.46
N THR A 325 -3.53 -5.76 3.57
CA THR A 325 -3.44 -5.11 2.25
C THR A 325 -3.18 -3.60 2.37
N CYS A 326 -3.86 -2.89 3.28
CA CYS A 326 -3.62 -1.47 3.51
C CYS A 326 -2.21 -1.18 4.01
N ALA A 327 -1.60 -2.09 4.77
CA ALA A 327 -0.24 -1.92 5.26
C ALA A 327 0.78 -2.09 4.14
N GLY A 328 0.54 -3.02 3.20
CA GLY A 328 1.31 -3.12 1.95
C GLY A 328 1.22 -1.86 1.09
N ILE A 329 0.02 -1.29 0.94
CA ILE A 329 -0.19 -0.01 0.24
C ILE A 329 0.56 1.13 0.94
N GLY A 330 0.45 1.24 2.26
CA GLY A 330 1.19 2.23 3.05
C GLY A 330 2.71 2.07 2.89
N LEU A 331 3.21 0.84 2.86
CA LEU A 331 4.63 0.56 2.61
C LEU A 331 5.05 1.04 1.22
N CYS A 332 4.25 0.78 0.18
CA CYS A 332 4.51 1.34 -1.15
C CYS A 332 4.54 2.87 -1.14
N MET A 333 3.58 3.51 -0.47
CA MET A 333 3.51 4.97 -0.35
C MET A 333 4.75 5.55 0.33
N TRP A 334 5.23 4.92 1.41
CA TRP A 334 6.44 5.35 2.11
C TRP A 334 7.71 5.07 1.30
N ALA A 335 7.83 3.87 0.73
CA ALA A 335 8.96 3.46 -0.09
C ALA A 335 9.22 4.41 -1.27
N ALA A 336 8.16 4.79 -1.98
CA ALA A 336 8.28 5.71 -3.11
C ALA A 336 8.78 7.09 -2.69
N ARG A 337 8.31 7.60 -1.54
CA ARG A 337 8.76 8.89 -0.99
C ARG A 337 10.23 8.84 -0.57
N MET A 338 10.65 7.78 0.11
CA MET A 338 12.06 7.55 0.46
C MET A 338 12.94 7.49 -0.81
N GLY A 339 12.53 6.70 -1.80
CA GLY A 339 13.29 6.52 -3.05
C GLY A 339 13.45 7.82 -3.84
N VAL A 340 12.40 8.64 -3.91
CA VAL A 340 12.48 9.96 -4.56
C VAL A 340 13.33 10.95 -3.76
N ALA A 341 13.16 10.99 -2.43
CA ALA A 341 13.86 11.95 -1.59
C ALA A 341 15.37 11.70 -1.51
N PHE A 342 15.79 10.43 -1.44
CA PHE A 342 17.20 10.06 -1.33
C PHE A 342 17.85 9.73 -2.68
N GLY A 343 17.07 9.58 -3.75
CA GLY A 343 17.58 9.19 -5.06
C GLY A 343 18.07 7.74 -5.12
N ASP A 344 17.55 6.87 -4.25
CA ASP A 344 17.99 5.49 -4.07
C ASP A 344 16.89 4.53 -4.57
N ALA A 345 17.25 3.68 -5.54
CA ALA A 345 16.33 2.76 -6.19
C ALA A 345 15.98 1.54 -5.32
N THR A 346 16.75 1.25 -4.26
CA THR A 346 16.52 0.08 -3.40
C THR A 346 15.21 0.18 -2.63
N TYR A 347 14.73 1.39 -2.34
CA TYR A 347 13.38 1.59 -1.81
C TYR A 347 12.30 1.09 -2.78
N PHE A 348 12.53 1.25 -4.09
CA PHE A 348 11.62 0.75 -5.12
C PHE A 348 11.66 -0.77 -5.28
N ASP A 349 12.69 -1.47 -4.81
CA ASP A 349 12.68 -2.94 -4.75
C ASP A 349 11.65 -3.44 -3.72
N VAL A 350 11.50 -2.73 -2.60
CA VAL A 350 10.47 -3.02 -1.59
C VAL A 350 9.09 -2.60 -2.09
N PHE A 351 8.98 -1.44 -2.73
CA PHE A 351 7.75 -1.02 -3.42
C PHE A 351 7.27 -2.10 -4.38
N GLU A 352 8.16 -2.58 -5.24
CA GLU A 352 7.87 -3.56 -6.28
C GLU A 352 7.50 -4.92 -5.69
N ARG A 353 8.24 -5.37 -4.67
CA ARG A 353 7.94 -6.60 -3.93
C ARG A 353 6.55 -6.54 -3.29
N SER A 354 6.20 -5.45 -2.61
CA SER A 354 4.88 -5.33 -1.98
C SER A 354 3.77 -5.23 -3.03
N LEU A 355 3.96 -4.39 -4.06
CA LEU A 355 3.00 -4.22 -5.16
C LEU A 355 2.64 -5.56 -5.81
N PHE A 356 3.63 -6.26 -6.38
CA PHE A 356 3.36 -7.46 -7.19
C PHE A 356 3.00 -8.70 -6.39
N ASN A 357 3.05 -8.62 -5.05
CA ASN A 357 2.75 -9.73 -4.17
C ASN A 357 1.68 -9.34 -3.14
N GLY A 358 2.08 -8.77 -1.98
CA GLY A 358 1.17 -8.52 -0.86
C GLY A 358 0.01 -7.54 -1.13
N VAL A 359 0.18 -6.60 -2.07
CA VAL A 359 -0.89 -5.67 -2.45
C VAL A 359 -1.85 -6.32 -3.44
N LEU A 360 -1.36 -6.79 -4.59
CA LEU A 360 -2.22 -7.37 -5.62
C LEU A 360 -2.89 -8.69 -5.18
N SER A 361 -2.34 -9.42 -4.19
CA SER A 361 -3.04 -10.57 -3.58
C SER A 361 -4.36 -10.18 -2.90
N GLY A 362 -4.51 -8.91 -2.55
CA GLY A 362 -5.66 -8.35 -1.85
C GLY A 362 -6.97 -8.33 -2.64
N MET A 363 -6.97 -8.59 -3.95
CA MET A 363 -8.19 -8.61 -4.77
C MET A 363 -8.20 -9.75 -5.80
N ASP A 364 -9.41 -10.18 -6.16
CA ASP A 364 -9.63 -11.13 -7.24
C ASP A 364 -9.59 -10.45 -8.62
N PHE A 365 -9.41 -11.20 -9.70
CA PHE A 365 -9.30 -10.62 -11.06
C PHE A 365 -10.56 -9.88 -11.53
N THR A 366 -11.72 -10.08 -10.90
CA THR A 366 -12.93 -9.28 -11.19
C THR A 366 -12.97 -7.98 -10.41
N THR A 367 -12.14 -7.84 -9.37
CA THR A 367 -12.03 -6.69 -8.45
C THR A 367 -13.29 -6.46 -7.62
N THR A 368 -14.03 -7.53 -7.34
CA THR A 368 -15.27 -7.52 -6.56
C THR A 368 -15.21 -8.37 -5.29
N ALA A 369 -14.12 -9.10 -5.07
CA ALA A 369 -13.84 -9.80 -3.84
C ALA A 369 -12.39 -9.54 -3.37
N TYR A 370 -12.20 -9.45 -2.06
CA TYR A 370 -11.00 -8.92 -1.45
C TYR A 370 -10.49 -9.80 -0.30
N HIS A 371 -9.19 -9.76 -0.05
CA HIS A 371 -8.60 -10.15 1.22
C HIS A 371 -8.33 -8.91 2.05
N TYR A 372 -8.57 -9.02 3.36
CA TYR A 372 -8.08 -8.03 4.32
C TYR A 372 -6.63 -8.37 4.70
N GLU A 373 -6.45 -9.62 5.14
CA GLU A 373 -5.19 -10.24 5.55
C GLU A 373 -4.63 -11.17 4.46
N ASN A 374 -3.30 -11.22 4.31
CA ASN A 374 -2.63 -11.90 3.21
C ASN A 374 -1.64 -12.96 3.75
N PRO A 375 -2.13 -14.14 4.19
CA PRO A 375 -1.28 -15.17 4.76
C PRO A 375 -0.32 -15.78 3.72
N LEU A 376 0.75 -16.39 4.20
CA LEU A 376 1.72 -17.13 3.38
C LEU A 376 1.49 -18.65 3.45
N GLU A 377 0.59 -19.09 4.32
CA GLU A 377 0.11 -20.47 4.43
C GLU A 377 -1.40 -20.46 4.73
N SER A 378 -2.18 -21.24 3.99
CA SER A 378 -3.62 -21.43 4.20
C SER A 378 -3.97 -22.92 4.19
N SER A 379 -4.91 -23.33 5.05
CA SER A 379 -5.42 -24.71 5.07
C SER A 379 -6.62 -24.91 4.14
N GLY A 380 -7.05 -23.84 3.45
CA GLY A 380 -8.25 -23.79 2.59
C GLY A 380 -9.44 -23.08 3.22
N ASP A 381 -9.22 -22.45 4.38
CA ASP A 381 -10.18 -21.68 5.18
C ASP A 381 -10.16 -20.18 4.89
N HIS A 382 -9.11 -19.69 4.23
CA HIS A 382 -8.98 -18.28 3.86
C HIS A 382 -9.46 -18.04 2.41
N VAL A 383 -10.55 -17.29 2.26
CA VAL A 383 -11.14 -16.95 0.95
C VAL A 383 -11.55 -15.49 0.90
N ARG A 384 -11.38 -14.87 -0.27
CA ARG A 384 -11.78 -13.48 -0.51
C ARG A 384 -13.27 -13.27 -0.25
N GLN A 385 -13.61 -12.12 0.32
CA GLN A 385 -14.96 -11.70 0.65
C GLN A 385 -15.39 -10.49 -0.19
N PRO A 386 -16.69 -10.33 -0.52
CA PRO A 386 -17.15 -9.22 -1.34
C PRO A 386 -17.02 -7.86 -0.64
N TRP A 387 -17.15 -7.83 0.70
CA TRP A 387 -17.07 -6.64 1.52
C TRP A 387 -16.76 -7.01 2.99
N PHE A 388 -16.53 -5.99 3.83
CA PHE A 388 -16.22 -6.14 5.26
C PHE A 388 -16.95 -5.10 6.10
N ASP A 389 -17.13 -5.37 7.39
CA ASP A 389 -17.59 -4.35 8.34
C ASP A 389 -16.57 -3.20 8.43
N CYS A 390 -15.28 -3.54 8.52
CA CYS A 390 -14.16 -2.61 8.34
C CYS A 390 -13.69 -2.70 6.88
N ALA A 391 -14.23 -1.86 6.00
CA ALA A 391 -13.97 -1.92 4.56
C ALA A 391 -12.85 -0.98 4.11
N CYS A 392 -11.75 -0.91 4.88
CA CYS A 392 -10.60 -0.08 4.49
C CYS A 392 -9.94 -0.60 3.20
N CYS A 393 -9.78 -1.92 3.03
CA CYS A 393 -9.02 -2.51 1.93
C CYS A 393 -9.61 -2.28 0.52
N PRO A 394 -10.92 -2.47 0.25
CA PRO A 394 -11.44 -2.39 -1.11
C PRO A 394 -11.24 -1.03 -1.81
N PRO A 395 -11.66 0.13 -1.25
CA PRO A 395 -11.43 1.41 -1.90
C PRO A 395 -9.97 1.85 -1.82
N ASN A 396 -9.20 1.37 -0.82
CA ASN A 396 -7.77 1.65 -0.73
C ASN A 396 -6.96 0.94 -1.85
N LEU A 397 -7.30 -0.31 -2.18
CA LEU A 397 -6.78 -1.02 -3.35
C LEU A 397 -7.12 -0.27 -4.65
N ALA A 398 -8.39 0.15 -4.78
CA ALA A 398 -8.86 0.84 -5.98
C ALA A 398 -8.08 2.13 -6.21
N ARG A 399 -7.99 3.02 -5.22
CA ARG A 399 -7.25 4.29 -5.37
C ARG A 399 -5.77 4.08 -5.65
N PHE A 400 -5.15 3.06 -5.05
CA PHE A 400 -3.73 2.81 -5.23
C PHE A 400 -3.41 2.27 -6.63
N VAL A 401 -4.16 1.27 -7.12
CA VAL A 401 -3.95 0.67 -8.44
C VAL A 401 -4.32 1.65 -9.56
N LEU A 402 -5.39 2.43 -9.40
CA LEU A 402 -5.77 3.45 -10.37
C LEU A 402 -4.77 4.61 -10.43
N SER A 403 -4.06 4.92 -9.33
CA SER A 403 -3.03 5.96 -9.30
C SER A 403 -1.60 5.45 -9.53
N LEU A 404 -1.42 4.17 -9.90
CA LEU A 404 -0.10 3.54 -9.92
C LEU A 404 0.93 4.27 -10.82
N GLY A 405 0.47 4.93 -11.88
CA GLY A 405 1.31 5.73 -12.79
C GLY A 405 2.18 6.77 -12.08
N ARG A 406 1.68 7.36 -10.98
CA ARG A 406 2.39 8.37 -10.17
C ARG A 406 3.73 7.88 -9.62
N TYR A 407 3.87 6.57 -9.42
CA TYR A 407 5.03 5.93 -8.79
C TYR A 407 6.07 5.42 -9.79
N LEU A 408 5.67 5.20 -11.05
CA LEU A 408 6.52 4.56 -12.07
C LEU A 408 7.67 5.44 -12.54
N VAL A 409 7.45 6.77 -12.54
CA VAL A 409 8.41 7.78 -12.98
C VAL A 409 8.44 8.94 -12.00
N SER A 410 9.60 9.56 -11.83
CA SER A 410 9.77 10.79 -11.08
C SER A 410 10.69 11.75 -11.80
N TRP A 411 10.56 13.05 -11.54
CA TRP A 411 11.49 14.05 -12.06
C TRP A 411 11.68 15.20 -11.08
N SER A 412 12.85 15.84 -11.17
CA SER A 412 13.21 17.04 -10.44
C SER A 412 14.41 17.71 -11.08
N GLY A 413 14.36 19.04 -11.28
CA GLY A 413 15.43 19.79 -11.92
C GLY A 413 15.80 19.20 -13.28
N GLY A 414 17.06 18.76 -13.42
CA GLY A 414 17.59 18.15 -14.64
C GLY A 414 17.53 16.62 -14.69
N THR A 415 16.81 15.96 -13.78
CA THR A 415 16.80 14.49 -13.66
C THR A 415 15.41 13.91 -13.90
N VAL A 416 15.33 12.89 -14.75
CA VAL A 416 14.16 12.03 -14.94
C VAL A 416 14.55 10.60 -14.51
N SER A 417 13.75 9.98 -13.67
CA SER A 417 13.98 8.62 -13.16
C SER A 417 12.83 7.70 -13.50
N VAL A 418 13.11 6.59 -14.18
CA VAL A 418 12.20 5.45 -14.35
C VAL A 418 12.40 4.53 -13.14
N ASN A 419 11.46 4.60 -12.21
CA ASN A 419 11.51 3.92 -10.92
C ASN A 419 11.01 2.48 -11.02
N VAL A 420 9.99 2.22 -11.84
CA VAL A 420 9.48 0.86 -12.09
C VAL A 420 9.38 0.67 -13.60
N PRO A 421 10.04 -0.35 -14.19
CA PRO A 421 10.18 -0.48 -15.64
C PRO A 421 8.93 -1.08 -16.32
N LEU A 422 7.74 -0.68 -15.85
CA LEU A 422 6.48 -1.02 -16.49
C LEU A 422 6.26 -0.15 -17.73
N ALA A 423 5.57 -0.70 -18.73
CA ALA A 423 5.24 0.06 -19.93
C ALA A 423 4.37 1.28 -19.59
N MET A 424 4.79 2.45 -20.06
CA MET A 424 4.11 3.72 -19.80
C MET A 424 4.50 4.80 -20.81
N GLU A 425 3.68 5.84 -20.87
CA GLU A 425 4.03 7.13 -21.45
C GLU A 425 3.90 8.21 -20.38
N ALA A 426 4.88 9.10 -20.27
CA ALA A 426 4.87 10.17 -19.28
C ALA A 426 5.30 11.52 -19.88
N GLN A 427 4.74 12.61 -19.34
CA GLN A 427 5.10 13.99 -19.66
C GLN A 427 5.92 14.58 -18.50
N ALA A 428 7.23 14.41 -18.57
CA ALA A 428 8.17 14.91 -17.57
C ALA A 428 8.73 16.28 -17.96
N THR A 429 9.51 16.88 -17.06
CA THR A 429 10.27 18.11 -17.33
C THR A 429 11.72 17.92 -16.91
N MET A 430 12.66 18.33 -17.77
CA MET A 430 14.10 18.29 -17.54
C MET A 430 14.67 19.67 -17.76
N ASN A 431 15.17 20.33 -16.70
CA ASN A 431 15.70 21.70 -16.73
C ASN A 431 14.75 22.72 -17.40
N GLY A 432 13.44 22.56 -17.18
CA GLY A 432 12.40 23.41 -17.77
C GLY A 432 11.99 23.05 -19.20
N VAL A 433 12.64 22.06 -19.82
CA VAL A 433 12.24 21.52 -21.13
C VAL A 433 11.27 20.35 -20.92
N ASP A 434 10.14 20.38 -21.61
CA ASP A 434 9.21 19.24 -21.60
C ASP A 434 9.82 18.03 -22.32
N VAL A 435 9.73 16.88 -21.68
CA VAL A 435 10.27 15.61 -22.17
C VAL A 435 9.20 14.54 -22.08
N ARG A 436 8.73 14.08 -23.23
CA ARG A 436 7.91 12.87 -23.27
C ARG A 436 8.81 11.65 -23.10
N VAL A 437 8.50 10.83 -22.11
CA VAL A 437 9.19 9.57 -21.78
C VAL A 437 8.29 8.44 -22.23
N GLN A 438 8.82 7.52 -23.03
CA GLN A 438 8.12 6.30 -23.41
C GLN A 438 8.91 5.10 -22.89
N VAL A 439 8.24 4.23 -22.14
CA VAL A 439 8.80 2.96 -21.69
C VAL A 439 8.03 1.85 -22.38
N GLU A 440 8.74 1.04 -23.15
CA GLU A 440 8.23 -0.19 -23.76
C GLU A 440 8.78 -1.37 -22.96
N SER A 441 7.89 -2.17 -22.38
CA SER A 441 8.28 -3.37 -21.64
C SER A 441 7.09 -4.33 -21.49
N ASP A 442 7.38 -5.61 -21.35
CA ASP A 442 6.44 -6.63 -20.89
C ASP A 442 6.82 -7.14 -19.49
N TYR A 443 7.52 -6.31 -18.71
CA TYR A 443 7.86 -6.61 -17.32
C TYR A 443 6.58 -6.78 -16.47
N PRO A 444 6.50 -7.76 -15.56
CA PRO A 444 7.52 -8.74 -15.18
C PRO A 444 7.47 -10.08 -15.93
N HIS A 445 6.72 -10.21 -17.04
CA HIS A 445 6.74 -11.44 -17.85
C HIS A 445 8.10 -11.63 -18.53
N HIS A 446 8.62 -10.56 -19.14
CA HIS A 446 9.91 -10.51 -19.82
C HIS A 446 10.77 -9.35 -19.30
N GLY A 447 12.09 -9.52 -19.33
CA GLY A 447 13.03 -8.55 -18.78
C GLY A 447 13.50 -7.46 -19.74
N GLN A 448 13.00 -7.42 -20.96
CA GLN A 448 13.37 -6.39 -21.93
C GLN A 448 12.64 -5.08 -21.63
N VAL A 449 13.42 -4.01 -21.51
CA VAL A 449 12.96 -2.66 -21.21
C VAL A 449 13.62 -1.71 -22.21
N VAL A 450 12.82 -0.89 -22.88
CA VAL A 450 13.31 0.16 -23.76
C VAL A 450 12.74 1.50 -23.31
N VAL A 451 13.62 2.46 -23.03
CA VAL A 451 13.25 3.82 -22.65
C VAL A 451 13.62 4.77 -23.78
N ARG A 452 12.65 5.56 -24.26
CA ARG A 452 12.86 6.60 -25.26
C ARG A 452 12.50 7.97 -24.73
N LEU A 453 13.32 8.96 -25.05
CA LEU A 453 13.10 10.35 -24.69
C LEU A 453 12.78 11.18 -25.95
N PHE A 454 11.75 12.02 -25.83
CA PHE A 454 11.34 12.97 -26.86
C PHE A 454 11.28 14.37 -26.23
N PRO A 455 12.44 15.01 -26.01
CA PRO A 455 12.48 16.38 -25.50
C PRO A 455 12.02 17.38 -26.56
N ALA A 456 11.27 18.42 -26.16
CA ALA A 456 10.75 19.46 -27.06
C ALA A 456 11.86 20.29 -27.76
N ALA A 457 13.06 20.31 -27.17
CA ALA A 457 14.29 20.83 -27.74
C ALA A 457 15.48 20.05 -27.14
N PRO A 458 16.65 20.00 -27.79
CA PRO A 458 17.83 19.35 -27.20
C PRO A 458 18.11 19.87 -25.78
N VAL A 459 18.27 18.97 -24.82
CA VAL A 459 18.40 19.33 -23.40
C VAL A 459 19.48 18.50 -22.73
N HIS A 460 20.37 19.16 -21.98
CA HIS A 460 21.35 18.48 -21.15
C HIS A 460 20.72 18.10 -19.80
N GLY A 461 20.84 16.84 -19.41
CA GLY A 461 20.33 16.35 -18.12
C GLY A 461 20.57 14.86 -17.91
N THR A 462 19.98 14.33 -16.84
CA THR A 462 20.20 12.97 -16.37
C THR A 462 18.96 12.11 -16.55
N LEU A 463 19.12 10.97 -17.21
CA LEU A 463 18.17 9.86 -17.16
C LEU A 463 18.67 8.84 -16.14
N ARG A 464 17.78 8.37 -15.26
CA ARG A 464 18.00 7.23 -14.37
C ARG A 464 17.04 6.11 -14.73
N LEU A 465 17.54 4.89 -14.86
CA LEU A 465 16.72 3.68 -15.02
C LEU A 465 17.06 2.69 -13.92
N ARG A 466 16.07 2.30 -13.09
CA ARG A 466 16.31 1.34 -12.02
C ARG A 466 16.68 -0.02 -12.61
N VAL A 467 17.69 -0.65 -12.03
CA VAL A 467 17.96 -2.07 -12.18
C VAL A 467 17.35 -2.77 -10.97
N PRO A 468 16.29 -3.58 -11.11
CA PRO A 468 15.65 -4.22 -9.97
C PRO A 468 16.60 -5.13 -9.19
N GLY A 469 16.63 -4.99 -7.86
CA GLY A 469 17.48 -5.80 -6.98
C GLY A 469 17.18 -7.30 -7.03
N SER A 470 15.99 -7.69 -7.52
CA SER A 470 15.63 -9.08 -7.80
C SER A 470 16.33 -9.68 -9.03
N CYS A 471 17.09 -8.89 -9.79
CA CYS A 471 17.74 -9.30 -11.03
C CYS A 471 19.27 -9.19 -10.89
N SER A 472 19.94 -10.30 -10.57
CA SER A 472 21.40 -10.31 -10.38
C SER A 472 22.20 -10.13 -11.68
N THR A 473 21.58 -10.42 -12.82
CA THR A 473 22.22 -10.42 -14.14
C THR A 473 21.39 -9.58 -15.07
N TRP A 474 22.03 -8.64 -15.74
CA TRP A 474 21.42 -7.73 -16.70
C TRP A 474 22.46 -7.25 -17.70
N SER A 475 22.01 -6.72 -18.82
CA SER A 475 22.87 -6.08 -19.81
C SER A 475 22.26 -4.78 -20.32
N CYS A 476 23.11 -3.77 -20.51
CA CYS A 476 22.74 -2.49 -21.09
C CYS A 476 23.82 -2.08 -22.11
N PRO A 477 23.57 -2.22 -23.42
CA PRO A 477 24.55 -1.89 -24.45
C PRO A 477 25.04 -0.44 -24.40
N GLU A 478 24.19 0.48 -23.95
CA GLU A 478 24.47 1.91 -23.81
C GLU A 478 25.29 2.24 -22.54
N GLY A 479 25.65 1.24 -21.73
CA GLY A 479 26.44 1.40 -20.51
C GLY A 479 25.63 2.07 -19.38
N GLY A 480 26.12 3.20 -18.87
CA GLY A 480 25.52 3.92 -17.76
C GLY A 480 26.30 3.76 -16.45
N LYS A 481 26.32 4.82 -15.65
CA LYS A 481 26.99 4.81 -14.35
C LYS A 481 26.05 4.21 -13.31
N ALA A 482 26.44 3.10 -12.70
CA ALA A 482 25.70 2.53 -11.57
C ALA A 482 25.79 3.46 -10.36
N ASN A 483 24.64 3.81 -9.78
CA ASN A 483 24.52 4.64 -8.59
C ASN A 483 23.23 4.29 -7.83
N GLN A 484 23.35 3.80 -6.58
CA GLN A 484 22.22 3.48 -5.69
C GLN A 484 21.05 2.74 -6.40
N GLY A 485 21.36 1.64 -7.11
CA GLY A 485 20.36 0.83 -7.81
C GLY A 485 19.87 1.38 -9.16
N TYR A 486 20.29 2.59 -9.56
CA TYR A 486 20.06 3.14 -10.89
C TYR A 486 21.26 2.95 -11.82
N LEU A 487 21.00 2.84 -13.12
CA LEU A 487 21.94 3.24 -14.17
C LEU A 487 21.65 4.69 -14.55
N GLU A 488 22.69 5.52 -14.56
CA GLU A 488 22.59 6.95 -14.86
C GLU A 488 23.33 7.33 -16.14
N TRP A 489 22.69 8.17 -16.96
CA TRP A 489 23.29 8.81 -18.12
C TRP A 489 23.08 10.32 -18.04
N THR A 490 24.17 11.08 -17.98
CA THR A 490 24.15 12.55 -18.01
C THR A 490 24.76 13.03 -19.32
N ARG A 491 23.92 13.55 -20.22
CA ARG A 491 24.31 14.01 -21.55
C ARG A 491 23.27 14.96 -22.13
N GLU A 492 23.55 15.49 -23.31
CA GLU A 492 22.53 16.12 -24.15
C GLU A 492 21.62 15.04 -24.74
N TRP A 493 20.31 15.19 -24.55
CA TRP A 493 19.26 14.32 -25.07
C TRP A 493 18.57 14.97 -26.26
N LYS A 494 18.33 14.18 -27.31
CA LYS A 494 17.63 14.57 -28.53
C LYS A 494 16.41 13.68 -28.74
N GLU A 495 15.53 14.13 -29.63
CA GLU A 495 14.34 13.39 -29.98
C GLU A 495 14.68 11.97 -30.48
N GLY A 496 14.09 10.97 -29.83
CA GLY A 496 14.25 9.57 -30.18
C GLY A 496 15.46 8.88 -29.56
N ASP A 497 16.24 9.57 -28.71
CA ASP A 497 17.31 8.91 -27.95
C ASP A 497 16.75 7.76 -27.11
N GLU A 498 17.47 6.64 -27.13
CA GLU A 498 17.01 5.35 -26.61
C GLU A 498 18.04 4.74 -25.65
N ILE A 499 17.55 4.06 -24.62
CA ILE A 499 18.31 3.20 -23.70
C ILE A 499 17.64 1.83 -23.63
N ARG A 500 18.42 0.75 -23.72
CA ARG A 500 17.93 -0.63 -23.63
C ARG A 500 18.50 -1.32 -22.40
N LEU A 501 17.62 -1.97 -21.66
CA LEU A 501 18.00 -2.79 -20.51
C LEU A 501 17.37 -4.18 -20.68
N ASP A 502 18.21 -5.21 -20.65
CA ASP A 502 17.78 -6.60 -20.62
C ASP A 502 18.04 -7.16 -19.21
N LEU A 503 16.96 -7.45 -18.48
CA LEU A 503 16.96 -8.04 -17.15
C LEU A 503 16.82 -9.57 -17.24
N SER A 504 17.73 -10.31 -16.62
CA SER A 504 17.59 -11.77 -16.53
C SER A 504 16.59 -12.13 -15.44
N LEU A 505 15.35 -12.43 -15.87
CA LEU A 505 14.29 -12.95 -15.00
C LEU A 505 14.36 -14.46 -14.95
N ARG A 506 15.00 -15.01 -13.90
CA ARG A 506 15.08 -16.45 -13.66
C ARG A 506 14.42 -16.82 -12.34
N ALA A 507 13.90 -18.04 -12.26
CA ALA A 507 13.44 -18.59 -10.99
C ALA A 507 14.62 -18.84 -10.05
N GLU A 508 14.53 -18.37 -8.82
CA GLU A 508 15.53 -18.55 -7.77
C GLU A 508 14.89 -19.01 -6.45
N PHE A 509 15.68 -19.73 -5.66
CA PHE A 509 15.31 -20.25 -4.35
C PHE A 509 15.76 -19.26 -3.26
N VAL A 510 14.79 -18.73 -2.52
CA VAL A 510 14.98 -17.75 -1.44
C VAL A 510 15.04 -18.47 -0.10
N ARG A 511 16.10 -18.23 0.67
CA ARG A 511 16.26 -18.72 2.04
C ARG A 511 15.97 -17.62 3.04
N CYS A 512 15.41 -17.99 4.18
CA CYS A 512 15.14 -17.05 5.25
C CYS A 512 16.34 -16.94 6.21
N ASN A 513 16.47 -15.78 6.87
CA ASN A 513 17.41 -15.64 7.98
C ASN A 513 17.08 -16.68 9.07
N PRO A 514 18.06 -17.41 9.64
CA PRO A 514 17.80 -18.45 10.64
C PRO A 514 17.15 -17.96 11.94
N HIS A 515 17.15 -16.66 12.22
CA HIS A 515 16.37 -16.09 13.32
C HIS A 515 14.85 -16.15 13.09
N VAL A 516 14.41 -16.28 11.84
CA VAL A 516 13.00 -16.51 11.49
C VAL A 516 12.70 -18.00 11.64
N THR A 517 12.41 -18.41 12.87
CA THR A 517 12.23 -19.83 13.22
C THR A 517 11.09 -20.51 12.48
N SER A 518 10.07 -19.75 12.06
CA SER A 518 8.93 -20.25 11.28
C SER A 518 9.30 -20.81 9.90
N ASN A 519 10.47 -20.46 9.37
CA ASN A 519 10.92 -20.84 8.02
C ASN A 519 12.15 -21.78 8.02
N ILE A 520 12.53 -22.33 9.18
CA ILE A 520 13.66 -23.28 9.26
C ILE A 520 13.34 -24.53 8.43
N GLY A 521 14.28 -24.94 7.58
CA GLY A 521 14.09 -26.09 6.70
C GLY A 521 13.09 -25.84 5.57
N GLN A 522 12.82 -24.58 5.25
CA GLN A 522 11.93 -24.19 4.17
C GLN A 522 12.62 -23.23 3.18
N VAL A 523 12.09 -23.21 1.97
CA VAL A 523 12.54 -22.32 0.89
C VAL A 523 11.32 -21.73 0.17
N ALA A 524 11.43 -20.48 -0.25
CA ALA A 524 10.45 -19.86 -1.14
C ALA A 524 11.03 -19.77 -2.57
N VAL A 525 10.16 -19.59 -3.57
CA VAL A 525 10.59 -19.42 -4.96
C VAL A 525 10.14 -18.05 -5.45
N HIS A 526 11.03 -17.33 -6.12
CA HIS A 526 10.68 -16.10 -6.83
C HIS A 526 11.24 -16.09 -8.25
N ARG A 527 10.62 -15.30 -9.13
CA ARG A 527 11.12 -15.01 -10.48
C ARG A 527 10.97 -13.52 -10.72
N GLY A 528 12.11 -12.81 -10.82
CA GLY A 528 12.08 -11.35 -10.79
C GLY A 528 11.36 -10.86 -9.53
N PRO A 529 10.35 -9.97 -9.65
CA PRO A 529 9.64 -9.43 -8.50
C PRO A 529 8.54 -10.35 -7.96
N LEU A 530 8.22 -11.44 -8.67
CA LEU A 530 7.09 -12.31 -8.34
C LEU A 530 7.52 -13.40 -7.37
N VAL A 531 6.90 -13.45 -6.19
CA VAL A 531 6.95 -14.58 -5.27
C VAL A 531 5.93 -15.61 -5.73
N TYR A 532 6.25 -16.90 -5.60
CA TYR A 532 5.39 -18.01 -6.02
C TYR A 532 4.83 -18.78 -4.83
N CYS A 533 3.66 -19.39 -5.05
CA CYS A 533 3.03 -20.30 -4.11
C CYS A 533 2.53 -21.57 -4.83
N LEU A 534 2.35 -22.63 -4.04
CA LEU A 534 1.65 -23.84 -4.48
C LEU A 534 0.19 -23.79 -4.01
N GLU A 535 -0.75 -24.13 -4.89
CA GLU A 535 -2.18 -24.29 -4.54
C GLU A 535 -2.58 -25.77 -4.59
N GLU A 536 -3.49 -26.18 -3.71
CA GLU A 536 -3.98 -27.58 -3.57
C GLU A 536 -4.43 -28.18 -4.89
N ARG A 537 -5.06 -27.37 -5.74
CA ARG A 537 -5.56 -27.76 -7.06
C ARG A 537 -4.45 -28.20 -8.01
N ASP A 538 -3.27 -27.59 -7.95
CA ASP A 538 -2.15 -27.92 -8.85
C ASP A 538 -1.31 -29.09 -8.33
N LEU A 539 -1.49 -29.48 -7.07
CA LEU A 539 -0.82 -30.61 -6.44
C LEU A 539 -1.69 -31.88 -6.38
N GLY A 540 -3.02 -31.72 -6.29
CA GLY A 540 -3.96 -32.82 -6.06
C GLY A 540 -4.08 -33.26 -4.60
N GLY A 541 -3.64 -32.43 -3.65
CA GLY A 541 -3.68 -32.71 -2.22
C GLY A 541 -3.15 -31.55 -1.38
N LYS A 542 -3.14 -31.71 -0.04
CA LYS A 542 -2.67 -30.65 0.88
C LYS A 542 -1.23 -30.26 0.59
N VAL A 543 -1.01 -28.98 0.30
CA VAL A 543 0.30 -28.44 -0.09
C VAL A 543 1.35 -28.55 1.01
N GLN A 544 0.92 -28.59 2.28
CA GLN A 544 1.77 -28.80 3.45
C GLN A 544 2.49 -30.18 3.45
N ARG A 545 2.06 -31.12 2.59
CA ARG A 545 2.68 -32.44 2.46
C ARG A 545 3.79 -32.50 1.41
N PHE A 546 3.98 -31.42 0.64
CA PHE A 546 4.99 -31.34 -0.40
C PHE A 546 6.33 -30.85 0.16
N ALA A 547 7.41 -31.54 -0.20
CA ALA A 547 8.78 -31.11 0.07
C ALA A 547 9.54 -30.93 -1.26
N ILE A 548 10.14 -29.75 -1.46
CA ILE A 548 10.81 -29.35 -2.69
C ILE A 548 12.27 -29.82 -2.73
N GLU A 549 12.73 -30.22 -3.92
CA GLU A 549 14.12 -30.56 -4.20
C GLU A 549 14.82 -29.43 -4.98
N GLU A 550 15.55 -28.57 -4.27
CA GLU A 550 16.24 -27.41 -4.86
C GLU A 550 17.26 -27.79 -5.95
N SER A 551 17.90 -28.97 -5.83
CA SER A 551 18.89 -29.45 -6.81
C SER A 551 18.30 -29.73 -8.20
N ALA A 552 16.98 -29.93 -8.29
CA ALA A 552 16.29 -30.14 -9.56
C ALA A 552 16.01 -28.83 -10.31
N GLY A 553 16.17 -27.66 -9.66
CA GLY A 553 15.84 -26.38 -10.25
C GLY A 553 14.34 -26.14 -10.40
N ALA A 554 13.99 -25.07 -11.11
CA ALA A 554 12.63 -24.75 -11.52
C ALA A 554 12.60 -24.53 -13.03
N THR A 555 11.53 -24.99 -13.69
CA THR A 555 11.33 -24.79 -15.13
C THR A 555 10.08 -23.96 -15.39
N GLU A 556 10.10 -23.16 -16.45
CA GLU A 556 9.00 -22.25 -16.79
C GLU A 556 8.14 -22.85 -17.91
N SER A 557 6.83 -22.65 -17.83
CA SER A 557 5.92 -22.88 -18.95
C SER A 557 5.01 -21.69 -19.13
N GLY A 558 4.78 -21.30 -20.39
CA GLY A 558 3.69 -20.39 -20.73
C GLY A 558 2.35 -21.04 -20.36
N ASP A 559 1.49 -20.28 -19.69
CA ASP A 559 0.15 -20.71 -19.32
C ASP A 559 -0.83 -19.55 -19.52
N PRO A 560 -1.83 -19.67 -20.42
CA PRO A 560 -2.83 -18.63 -20.62
C PRO A 560 -3.67 -18.32 -19.37
N ASP A 561 -3.74 -19.23 -18.40
CA ASP A 561 -4.46 -19.01 -17.14
C ASP A 561 -3.65 -18.16 -16.13
N VAL A 562 -2.33 -18.04 -16.31
CA VAL A 562 -1.48 -17.19 -15.49
C VAL A 562 -1.48 -15.76 -16.06
N ARG A 563 -2.22 -14.86 -15.40
CA ARG A 563 -2.34 -13.44 -15.81
C ARG A 563 -1.09 -12.60 -15.52
N ILE A 564 -0.18 -13.11 -14.69
CA ILE A 564 1.02 -12.39 -14.21
C ILE A 564 2.22 -13.34 -14.27
N GLY A 565 3.25 -13.03 -15.04
CA GLY A 565 4.45 -13.88 -15.14
C GLY A 565 4.19 -15.23 -15.81
N HIS A 566 4.91 -16.28 -15.37
CA HIS A 566 4.84 -17.63 -15.94
C HIS A 566 4.49 -18.65 -14.86
N ARG A 567 4.00 -19.83 -15.25
CA ARG A 567 3.88 -20.97 -14.32
C ARG A 567 5.27 -21.56 -14.10
N LEU A 568 5.60 -21.89 -12.85
CA LEU A 568 6.85 -22.58 -12.50
C LEU A 568 6.57 -24.04 -12.15
N HIS A 569 7.38 -24.95 -12.66
CA HIS A 569 7.33 -26.36 -12.31
C HIS A 569 8.54 -26.72 -11.47
N VAL A 570 8.28 -27.26 -10.28
CA VAL A 570 9.30 -27.67 -9.32
C VAL A 570 9.15 -29.14 -9.00
N TYR A 571 10.28 -29.83 -8.86
CA TYR A 571 10.30 -31.24 -8.49
C TYR A 571 10.44 -31.39 -6.98
N GLY A 572 9.81 -32.42 -6.44
CA GLY A 572 9.87 -32.73 -5.02
C GLY A 572 9.21 -34.06 -4.70
N THR A 573 8.80 -34.20 -3.44
CA THR A 573 8.17 -35.41 -2.94
C THR A 573 6.91 -35.10 -2.13
N LEU A 574 5.95 -36.01 -2.20
CA LEU A 574 4.77 -36.03 -1.33
C LEU A 574 4.87 -37.19 -0.34
N ASP A 575 4.53 -36.93 0.92
CA ASP A 575 4.34 -38.01 1.88
C ASP A 575 3.07 -38.82 1.53
N ALA A 576 3.26 -40.03 1.01
CA ALA A 576 2.23 -40.99 0.63
C ALA A 576 2.11 -42.15 1.64
N THR A 577 2.67 -42.01 2.83
CA THR A 577 2.64 -43.06 3.88
C THR A 577 1.21 -43.42 4.25
N ASP A 578 0.87 -44.72 4.23
CA ASP A 578 -0.37 -45.21 4.81
C ASP A 578 -0.24 -45.25 6.34
N TRP A 579 -1.11 -44.51 7.02
CA TRP A 579 -1.13 -44.44 8.47
C TRP A 579 -2.07 -45.48 9.10
N HIS A 580 -2.92 -46.15 8.31
CA HIS A 580 -3.92 -47.12 8.79
C HIS A 580 -4.71 -46.64 10.04
N GLY A 581 -5.05 -45.35 10.10
CA GLY A 581 -5.74 -44.73 11.23
C GLY A 581 -4.89 -44.47 12.48
N SER A 582 -3.59 -44.76 12.46
CA SER A 582 -2.66 -44.42 13.55
C SER A 582 -2.31 -42.94 13.50
N LEU A 583 -2.36 -42.27 14.66
CA LEU A 583 -1.93 -40.87 14.77
C LEU A 583 -0.40 -40.73 14.79
N TYR A 584 0.32 -41.73 15.30
CA TYR A 584 1.78 -41.75 15.42
C TYR A 584 2.33 -43.12 15.01
N GLN A 585 3.49 -43.15 14.34
CA GLN A 585 4.20 -44.39 14.03
C GLN A 585 5.71 -44.16 13.91
N THR A 586 6.49 -45.24 14.05
CA THR A 586 7.96 -45.24 13.88
C THR A 586 8.40 -45.69 12.49
N LYS A 587 7.46 -46.03 11.59
CA LYS A 587 7.78 -46.40 10.22
C LYS A 587 8.36 -45.20 9.47
N GLN A 588 9.29 -45.47 8.58
CA GLN A 588 9.81 -44.45 7.67
C GLN A 588 8.71 -43.96 6.73
N ARG A 589 8.77 -42.67 6.40
CA ARG A 589 7.84 -42.05 5.44
C ARG A 589 8.04 -42.67 4.06
N GLN A 590 6.95 -42.99 3.39
CA GLN A 590 6.94 -43.36 1.98
C GLN A 590 6.75 -42.10 1.15
N LEU A 591 7.83 -41.65 0.51
CA LEU A 591 7.85 -40.43 -0.30
C LEU A 591 7.61 -40.78 -1.77
N MET A 592 6.63 -40.12 -2.38
CA MET A 592 6.32 -40.25 -3.80
C MET A 592 6.86 -39.03 -4.56
N PRO A 593 7.73 -39.22 -5.57
CA PRO A 593 8.14 -38.16 -6.48
C PRO A 593 6.96 -37.48 -7.18
N VAL A 594 6.99 -36.15 -7.27
CA VAL A 594 5.98 -35.38 -7.99
C VAL A 594 6.59 -34.09 -8.53
N THR A 595 6.10 -33.66 -9.70
CA THR A 595 6.32 -32.30 -10.21
C THR A 595 5.10 -31.47 -9.85
N ALA A 596 5.32 -30.40 -9.09
CA ALA A 596 4.27 -29.48 -8.64
C ALA A 596 4.33 -28.19 -9.46
N ALA A 597 3.17 -27.67 -9.83
CA ALA A 597 3.07 -26.40 -10.55
C ALA A 597 2.75 -25.25 -9.58
N MET A 598 3.59 -24.23 -9.57
CA MET A 598 3.45 -23.03 -8.76
C MET A 598 2.93 -21.86 -9.60
N VAL A 599 2.15 -21.01 -8.96
CA VAL A 599 1.62 -19.77 -9.54
C VAL A 599 2.15 -18.56 -8.76
N PRO A 600 2.19 -17.36 -9.35
CA PRO A 600 2.54 -16.15 -8.61
C PRO A 600 1.57 -15.94 -7.44
N TYR A 601 2.12 -15.60 -6.28
CA TYR A 601 1.39 -15.42 -5.03
C TYR A 601 0.18 -14.51 -5.19
N ALA A 602 0.32 -13.36 -5.87
CA ALA A 602 -0.80 -12.44 -6.09
C ALA A 602 -2.02 -13.05 -6.79
N THR A 603 -1.86 -14.17 -7.49
CA THR A 603 -2.94 -14.81 -8.27
C THR A 603 -3.69 -15.91 -7.51
N TRP A 604 -3.23 -16.29 -6.31
CA TRP A 604 -3.85 -17.35 -5.52
C TRP A 604 -5.30 -17.04 -5.16
N GLY A 605 -6.11 -18.07 -4.92
CA GLY A 605 -7.52 -17.94 -4.53
C GLY A 605 -8.46 -17.47 -5.65
N ASN A 606 -8.00 -17.39 -6.90
CA ASN A 606 -8.84 -17.07 -8.07
C ASN A 606 -9.41 -18.33 -8.76
N ARG A 607 -9.02 -19.54 -8.33
CA ARG A 607 -9.36 -20.81 -9.01
C ARG A 607 -10.16 -21.79 -8.13
N GLY A 608 -10.79 -21.26 -7.09
CA GLY A 608 -11.54 -21.99 -6.07
C GLY A 608 -10.79 -22.07 -4.72
N PRO A 609 -11.49 -22.48 -3.64
CA PRO A 609 -10.87 -22.67 -2.34
C PRO A 609 -9.91 -23.86 -2.33
N GLY A 610 -8.87 -23.78 -1.50
CA GLY A 610 -7.88 -24.84 -1.33
C GLY A 610 -6.71 -24.38 -0.46
N SER A 611 -5.93 -25.34 0.06
CA SER A 611 -4.70 -25.02 0.78
C SER A 611 -3.68 -24.33 -0.14
N MET A 612 -2.87 -23.44 0.43
CA MET A 612 -1.85 -22.66 -0.27
C MET A 612 -0.60 -22.51 0.61
N GLN A 613 0.58 -22.53 0.02
CA GLN A 613 1.84 -22.33 0.76
C GLN A 613 2.93 -21.67 -0.09
N VAL A 614 3.61 -20.67 0.49
CA VAL A 614 4.77 -19.96 -0.10
C VAL A 614 6.10 -20.61 0.29
N TRP A 615 6.29 -20.87 1.59
CA TRP A 615 7.51 -21.48 2.13
C TRP A 615 7.38 -23.00 2.14
N LEU A 616 8.09 -23.70 1.27
CA LEU A 616 7.99 -25.15 1.08
C LEU A 616 9.10 -25.87 1.85
N ALA A 617 8.78 -26.97 2.52
CA ALA A 617 9.79 -27.80 3.20
C ALA A 617 10.84 -28.32 2.21
N THR A 618 12.10 -28.36 2.60
CA THR A 618 13.18 -28.94 1.78
C THR A 618 13.26 -30.46 1.97
N THR A 619 13.68 -31.19 0.93
CA THR A 619 13.93 -32.65 1.05
C THR A 619 15.21 -33.00 1.83
N ARG A 620 16.03 -31.99 2.17
CA ARG A 620 17.28 -32.12 2.92
C ARG A 620 17.18 -31.52 4.30
#